data_AF-A0A2T5RF45-F1
#
_entry.id   AF-A0A2T5RF45-F1
#
_cell.length_a   1.000
_cell.length_b   1.000
_cell.length_c   1.000
_cell.angle_alpha   90.00
_cell.angle_beta   90.00
_cell.angle_gamma   90.00
#
_symmetry.space_group_name_H-M   'P 1'
#
loop_
_entity.id
_entity.type
_entity.pdbx_description
1 polymer ?
#
loop_
_entity_poly.entity_id
_entity_poly.type
_entity_poly.pdbx_seq_one_letter_code
_entity_poly.pdbx_strand_id
1 'polypeptide(L)'
;MKIYLSVFPSFIIKYNRVSVDTLEYISKNIREGEDIFTAINDLECRLSSEDLLARACQRLNSSCIQNNYASVLNSLYTEVYDSPISFFELINTLDSYRYPAVFELYRTGQIFIDGAGEFGVLVNLNRIFKFLR
;
A
#
# COMPACT_ATOMS: atom_id res chain seq x y z
N MET A 1 -30.23 -34.23 -15.91
CA MET A 1 -30.10 -32.82 -15.48
C MET A 1 -28.93 -32.73 -14.51
N LYS A 2 -27.77 -32.22 -14.95
CA LYS A 2 -26.59 -32.07 -14.08
C LYS A 2 -26.63 -30.68 -13.47
N ILE A 3 -26.81 -30.60 -12.15
CA ILE A 3 -26.69 -29.35 -11.41
C ILE A 3 -25.19 -29.10 -11.22
N TYR A 4 -24.65 -28.14 -11.96
CA TYR A 4 -23.28 -27.67 -11.76
C TYR A 4 -23.29 -26.67 -10.59
N LEU A 5 -22.95 -27.14 -9.40
CA LEU A 5 -22.66 -26.24 -8.28
C LEU A 5 -21.22 -25.74 -8.47
N SER A 6 -21.05 -24.48 -8.84
CA SER A 6 -19.74 -23.83 -8.80
C SER A 6 -19.33 -23.67 -7.32
N VAL A 7 -18.52 -24.61 -6.84
CA VAL A 7 -17.84 -24.49 -5.54
C VAL A 7 -16.45 -23.92 -5.80
N PHE A 8 -16.39 -22.73 -6.40
CA PHE A 8 -15.16 -21.94 -6.56
C PHE A 8 -15.27 -20.67 -5.72
N PRO A 9 -14.17 -20.18 -5.16
CA PRO A 9 -13.97 -20.19 -3.73
C PRO A 9 -14.05 -18.76 -3.23
N SER A 10 -15.27 -18.34 -2.92
CA SER A 10 -15.48 -17.27 -1.94
C SER A 10 -14.74 -17.54 -0.62
N PHE A 11 -14.27 -18.77 -0.38
CA PHE A 11 -13.39 -19.18 0.71
C PHE A 11 -11.87 -18.99 0.49
N ILE A 12 -11.35 -18.81 -0.74
CA ILE A 12 -9.89 -18.58 -0.93
C ILE A 12 -9.58 -17.08 -0.97
N ILE A 13 -10.48 -16.29 -1.55
CA ILE A 13 -10.35 -14.81 -1.59
C ILE A 13 -10.57 -14.18 -0.20
N LYS A 14 -11.31 -14.84 0.69
CA LYS A 14 -11.51 -14.38 2.08
C LYS A 14 -10.28 -14.60 2.97
N TYR A 15 -9.31 -15.41 2.54
CA TYR A 15 -8.16 -15.81 3.38
C TYR A 15 -6.79 -15.46 2.81
N ASN A 16 -6.65 -15.19 1.51
CA ASN A 16 -5.41 -14.58 1.01
C ASN A 16 -5.45 -13.07 1.22
N ARG A 17 -4.81 -12.61 2.31
CA ARG A 17 -4.54 -11.19 2.52
C ARG A 17 -3.79 -10.66 1.29
N VAL A 18 -4.27 -9.57 0.71
CA VAL A 18 -3.57 -8.85 -0.35
C VAL A 18 -2.15 -8.55 0.15
N SER A 19 -1.14 -8.89 -0.64
CA SER A 19 0.26 -8.71 -0.21
C SER A 19 0.58 -7.22 -0.05
N VAL A 20 1.48 -6.91 0.87
CA VAL A 20 1.94 -5.54 1.08
C VAL A 20 2.54 -4.97 -0.20
N ASP A 21 3.25 -5.78 -0.98
CA ASP A 21 3.84 -5.35 -2.26
C ASP A 21 2.77 -4.93 -3.28
N THR A 22 1.65 -5.65 -3.35
CA THR A 22 0.52 -5.27 -4.20
C THR A 22 -0.10 -3.96 -3.72
N LEU A 23 -0.31 -3.81 -2.41
CA LEU A 23 -0.84 -2.56 -1.84
C LEU A 23 0.11 -1.38 -2.12
N GLU A 24 1.41 -1.58 -1.93
CA GLU A 24 2.45 -0.60 -2.23
C GLU A 24 2.39 -0.19 -3.71
N TYR A 25 2.36 -1.17 -4.61
CA TYR A 25 2.34 -0.92 -6.05
C TYR A 25 1.11 -0.11 -6.46
N ILE A 26 -0.07 -0.46 -5.97
CA ILE A 26 -1.31 0.27 -6.24
C ILE A 26 -1.20 1.71 -5.73
N SER A 27 -0.76 1.91 -4.48
CA SER A 27 -0.65 3.24 -3.88
C SER A 27 0.34 4.16 -4.59
N LYS A 28 1.38 3.60 -5.24
CA LYS A 28 2.42 4.37 -5.93
C LYS A 28 2.09 4.71 -7.38
N ASN A 29 1.30 3.90 -8.05
CA ASN A 29 1.16 3.99 -9.50
C ASN A 29 -0.21 4.48 -9.94
N ILE A 30 -1.22 4.45 -9.06
CA ILE A 30 -2.61 4.69 -9.43
C ILE A 30 -3.08 6.04 -8.91
N ARG A 31 -3.59 6.87 -9.82
CA ARG A 31 -4.18 8.17 -9.52
C ARG A 31 -5.62 8.04 -9.07
N GLU A 32 -6.12 9.11 -8.45
CA GLU A 32 -7.54 9.20 -8.15
C GLU A 32 -8.37 9.03 -9.44
N GLY A 33 -9.43 8.23 -9.38
CA GLY A 33 -10.29 7.93 -10.53
C GLY A 33 -9.78 6.85 -11.49
N GLU A 34 -8.53 6.41 -11.40
CA GLU A 34 -7.97 5.36 -12.30
C GLU A 34 -8.28 3.93 -11.82
N ASP A 35 -8.69 3.04 -12.73
CA ASP A 35 -9.03 1.64 -12.41
C ASP A 35 -7.80 0.87 -11.89
N ILE A 36 -7.92 0.22 -10.72
CA ILE A 36 -6.83 -0.55 -10.11
C ILE A 36 -6.37 -1.70 -11.01
N PHE A 37 -7.29 -2.33 -11.73
CA PHE A 37 -6.99 -3.46 -12.60
C PHE A 37 -6.08 -3.12 -13.77
N THR A 38 -5.99 -1.83 -14.14
CA THR A 38 -5.04 -1.39 -15.17
C THR A 38 -3.58 -1.52 -14.73
N ALA A 39 -3.34 -1.51 -13.42
CA ALA A 39 -1.99 -1.57 -12.86
C ALA A 39 -1.58 -2.99 -12.45
N ILE A 40 -2.53 -3.86 -12.13
CA ILE A 40 -2.24 -5.24 -11.72
C ILE A 40 -2.45 -6.22 -12.87
N ASN A 41 -1.41 -6.97 -13.20
CA ASN A 41 -1.51 -7.99 -14.25
C ASN A 41 -2.15 -9.28 -13.71
N ASP A 42 -3.47 -9.32 -13.62
CA ASP A 42 -4.24 -10.51 -13.20
C ASP A 42 -4.66 -11.36 -14.41
N LEU A 43 -3.67 -11.89 -15.14
CA LEU A 43 -3.89 -12.71 -16.35
C LEU A 43 -4.77 -13.94 -16.10
N GLU A 44 -4.76 -14.44 -14.87
CA GLU A 44 -5.52 -15.62 -14.47
C GLU A 44 -6.91 -15.28 -13.91
N CYS A 45 -7.29 -13.99 -13.90
CA CYS A 45 -8.55 -13.48 -13.35
C CYS A 45 -8.84 -14.03 -11.94
N ARG A 46 -7.80 -14.13 -11.10
CA ARG A 46 -7.92 -14.64 -9.73
C ARG A 46 -8.70 -13.67 -8.84
N LEU A 47 -8.72 -12.40 -9.20
CA LEU A 47 -9.46 -11.36 -8.52
C LEU A 47 -10.80 -11.16 -9.21
N SER A 48 -11.86 -11.34 -8.43
CA SER A 48 -13.24 -11.19 -8.92
C SER A 48 -13.78 -9.77 -8.75
N SER A 49 -13.06 -8.86 -8.08
CA SER A 49 -13.59 -7.53 -7.73
C SER A 49 -12.49 -6.54 -7.32
N GLU A 50 -12.54 -5.33 -7.91
CA GLU A 50 -11.68 -4.19 -7.54
C GLU A 50 -11.88 -3.82 -6.07
N ASP A 51 -13.12 -3.93 -5.57
CA ASP A 51 -13.49 -3.56 -4.20
C ASP A 51 -12.60 -4.21 -3.15
N LEU A 52 -12.14 -5.44 -3.38
CA LEU A 52 -11.30 -6.15 -2.43
C LEU A 52 -9.93 -5.48 -2.28
N LEU A 53 -9.32 -5.10 -3.39
CA LEU A 53 -8.06 -4.36 -3.41
C LEU A 53 -8.26 -2.95 -2.87
N ALA A 54 -9.31 -2.27 -3.35
CA ALA A 54 -9.62 -0.91 -2.94
C ALA A 54 -9.85 -0.81 -1.44
N ARG A 55 -10.61 -1.76 -0.84
CA ARG A 55 -10.83 -1.82 0.62
C ARG A 55 -9.55 -2.11 1.38
N ALA A 56 -8.68 -2.99 0.88
CA ALA A 56 -7.41 -3.29 1.54
C ALA A 56 -6.47 -2.07 1.54
N CYS A 57 -6.32 -1.41 0.38
CA CYS A 57 -5.56 -0.16 0.26
C CYS A 57 -6.16 0.95 1.13
N GLN A 58 -7.49 1.10 1.13
CA GLN A 58 -8.17 2.11 1.94
C GLN A 58 -7.92 1.89 3.44
N ARG A 59 -8.02 0.65 3.92
CA ARG A 59 -7.73 0.31 5.32
C ARG A 59 -6.30 0.67 5.69
N LEU A 60 -5.34 0.35 4.83
CA LEU A 60 -3.94 0.73 5.03
C LEU A 60 -3.77 2.25 5.07
N ASN A 61 -4.36 2.97 4.11
CA ASN A 61 -4.30 4.43 4.03
C ASN A 61 -4.89 5.09 5.29
N SER A 62 -6.06 4.62 5.75
CA SER A 62 -6.64 5.08 7.01
C SER A 62 -5.74 4.79 8.22
N SER A 63 -5.08 3.62 8.27
CA SER A 63 -4.13 3.30 9.33
C SER A 63 -2.93 4.25 9.31
N CYS A 64 -2.40 4.59 8.14
CA CYS A 64 -1.31 5.54 7.98
C CYS A 64 -1.68 6.93 8.51
N ILE A 65 -2.89 7.40 8.19
CA ILE A 65 -3.41 8.69 8.68
C ILE A 65 -3.57 8.66 10.20
N GLN A 66 -4.26 7.64 10.73
CA GLN A 66 -4.59 7.55 12.16
C GLN A 66 -3.35 7.49 13.05
N ASN A 67 -2.31 6.80 12.62
CA ASN A 67 -1.09 6.60 13.40
C ASN A 67 0.05 7.53 12.99
N ASN A 68 -0.17 8.34 11.95
CA ASN A 68 0.80 9.27 11.38
C ASN A 68 2.20 8.65 11.15
N TYR A 69 2.24 7.44 10.55
CA TYR A 69 3.47 6.64 10.43
C TYR A 69 4.60 7.38 9.71
N ALA A 70 4.27 8.20 8.70
CA ALA A 70 5.27 8.98 7.96
C ALA A 70 5.98 9.98 8.87
N SER A 71 5.23 10.68 9.71
CA SER A 71 5.80 11.63 10.68
C SER A 71 6.63 10.92 11.74
N VAL A 72 6.15 9.77 12.26
CA VAL A 72 6.91 8.96 13.22
C VAL A 72 8.26 8.55 12.63
N LEU A 73 8.27 8.11 11.37
CA LEU A 73 9.50 7.72 10.69
C LEU A 73 10.43 8.92 10.47
N ASN A 74 9.88 10.08 10.12
CA ASN A 74 10.64 11.31 9.95
C ASN A 74 11.25 11.80 11.27
N SER A 75 10.54 11.71 12.38
CA SER A 75 11.07 12.02 13.71
C SER A 75 12.26 11.13 14.05
N LEU A 76 12.14 9.81 13.84
CA LEU A 76 13.25 8.86 14.04
C LEU A 76 14.45 9.19 13.16
N TYR A 77 14.22 9.55 11.90
CA TYR A 77 15.29 9.98 11.00
C TYR A 77 15.99 11.25 11.52
N THR A 78 15.20 12.25 11.92
CA THR A 78 15.70 13.53 12.43
C THR A 78 16.54 13.34 13.69
N GLU A 79 16.14 12.45 14.59
CA GLU A 79 16.92 12.14 15.80
C GLU A 79 18.31 11.57 15.49
N VAL A 80 18.46 10.81 14.40
CA VAL A 80 19.72 10.16 14.01
C VAL A 80 20.60 11.09 13.17
N TYR A 81 19.99 11.86 12.28
CA TYR A 81 20.71 12.63 11.24
C TYR A 81 20.64 14.15 11.43
N ASP A 82 19.98 14.63 12.50
CA ASP A 82 19.79 16.06 12.84
C ASP A 82 19.19 16.90 11.69
N SER A 83 18.45 16.24 10.79
CA SER A 83 17.84 16.87 9.63
C SER A 83 16.56 16.14 9.23
N PRO A 84 15.42 16.84 9.07
CA PRO A 84 14.17 16.22 8.68
C PRO A 84 14.13 15.89 7.19
N ILE A 85 13.43 14.81 6.86
CA ILE A 85 13.03 14.51 5.49
C ILE A 85 11.93 15.49 5.09
N SER A 86 12.11 16.16 3.95
CA SER A 86 11.12 17.08 3.36
C SER A 86 11.00 16.82 1.86
N PHE A 87 9.78 16.86 1.35
CA PHE A 87 9.45 16.66 -0.05
C PHE A 87 8.56 17.78 -0.58
N PHE A 88 9.16 18.87 -1.04
CA PHE A 88 8.41 20.00 -1.58
C PHE A 88 7.62 19.63 -2.86
N GLU A 89 8.13 18.67 -3.63
CA GLU A 89 7.48 18.14 -4.83
C GLU A 89 6.21 17.31 -4.54
N LEU A 90 6.10 16.75 -3.32
CA LEU A 90 4.94 15.95 -2.94
C LEU A 90 3.74 16.83 -2.57
N ILE A 91 3.96 18.04 -2.06
CA ILE A 91 2.88 18.92 -1.59
C ILE A 91 1.80 19.13 -2.66
N ASN A 92 2.20 19.30 -3.93
CA ASN A 92 1.27 19.57 -5.03
C ASN A 92 0.79 18.30 -5.75
N THR A 93 1.33 17.13 -5.42
CA THR A 93 1.07 15.88 -6.15
C THR A 93 0.46 14.78 -5.29
N LEU A 94 0.55 14.89 -3.96
CA LEU A 94 0.10 13.85 -3.03
C LEU A 94 -1.37 13.52 -3.25
N ASP A 95 -2.23 14.55 -3.32
CA ASP A 95 -3.68 14.41 -3.46
C ASP A 95 -4.09 13.80 -4.81
N SER A 96 -3.21 13.79 -5.80
CA SER A 96 -3.50 13.13 -7.08
C SER A 96 -3.38 11.61 -7.02
N TYR A 97 -2.72 11.05 -5.99
CA TYR A 97 -2.61 9.61 -5.81
C TYR A 97 -3.85 9.07 -5.09
N ARG A 98 -4.31 7.89 -5.48
CA ARG A 98 -5.52 7.27 -4.90
C ARG A 98 -5.39 7.00 -3.40
N TYR A 99 -4.18 6.77 -2.90
CA TYR A 99 -3.89 6.48 -1.48
C TYR A 99 -2.71 7.33 -0.97
N PRO A 100 -2.94 8.63 -0.70
CA PRO A 100 -1.88 9.62 -0.49
C PRO A 100 -1.02 9.35 0.74
N ALA A 101 -1.60 8.95 1.87
CA ALA A 101 -0.85 8.73 3.11
C ALA A 101 0.03 7.47 3.03
N VAL A 102 -0.38 6.47 2.25
CA VAL A 102 0.46 5.30 1.96
C VAL A 102 1.64 5.71 1.08
N PHE A 103 1.39 6.54 0.08
CA PHE A 103 2.44 7.05 -0.80
C PHE A 103 3.46 7.93 -0.04
N GLU A 104 2.99 8.80 0.85
CA GLU A 104 3.85 9.58 1.74
C GLU A 104 4.73 8.68 2.61
N LEU A 105 4.13 7.70 3.30
CA LEU A 105 4.87 6.72 4.11
C LEU A 105 5.92 5.96 3.28
N TYR A 106 5.56 5.56 2.06
CA TYR A 106 6.48 4.91 1.14
C TYR A 106 7.68 5.80 0.82
N ARG A 107 7.46 7.08 0.48
CA ARG A 107 8.54 8.02 0.13
C ARG A 107 9.47 8.29 1.31
N THR A 108 8.91 8.51 2.50
CA THR A 108 9.72 8.66 3.73
C THR A 108 10.48 7.37 4.04
N GLY A 109 9.85 6.21 3.84
CA GLY A 109 10.45 4.88 3.98
C GLY A 109 11.63 4.61 3.07
N GLN A 110 11.55 5.04 1.81
CA GLN A 110 12.63 4.86 0.84
C GLN A 110 13.93 5.51 1.30
N ILE A 111 13.84 6.72 1.85
CA ILE A 111 15.00 7.46 2.38
C ILE A 111 15.48 6.82 3.68
N PHE A 112 14.54 6.49 4.58
CA PHE A 112 14.88 5.90 5.87
C PHE A 112 15.64 4.57 5.77
N ILE A 113 15.29 3.74 4.78
CA ILE A 113 15.85 2.38 4.60
C ILE A 113 17.02 2.38 3.60
N ASP A 114 17.41 3.53 3.05
CA ASP A 114 18.47 3.66 2.03
C ASP A 114 18.28 2.72 0.81
N GLY A 115 17.07 2.74 0.24
CA GLY A 115 16.79 2.33 -1.14
C GLY A 115 17.06 0.88 -1.61
N ALA A 116 17.69 -0.01 -0.84
CA ALA A 116 18.19 -1.30 -1.33
C ALA A 116 17.84 -2.50 -0.42
N GLY A 117 16.55 -2.67 -0.12
CA GLY A 117 16.05 -3.86 0.57
C GLY A 117 15.77 -5.04 -0.37
N GLU A 118 15.90 -6.26 0.14
CA GLU A 118 15.45 -7.51 -0.52
C GLU A 118 13.92 -7.54 -0.76
N PHE A 119 13.17 -6.70 -0.03
CA PHE A 119 11.71 -6.60 -0.05
C PHE A 119 11.25 -5.15 -0.32
N GLY A 120 9.99 -4.97 -0.74
CA GLY A 120 9.34 -3.66 -0.88
C GLY A 120 9.44 -2.80 0.39
N VAL A 121 9.40 -1.48 0.22
CA VAL A 121 9.59 -0.52 1.32
C VAL A 121 8.52 -0.72 2.40
N LEU A 122 7.25 -0.85 2.00
CA LEU A 122 6.16 -1.07 2.93
C LEU A 122 6.23 -2.45 3.59
N VAL A 123 6.83 -3.47 2.95
CA VAL A 123 7.07 -4.77 3.58
C VAL A 123 8.02 -4.60 4.76
N ASN A 124 9.11 -3.86 4.56
CA ASN A 124 10.07 -3.57 5.61
C ASN A 124 9.43 -2.72 6.72
N LEU A 125 8.68 -1.68 6.37
CA LEU A 125 7.98 -0.84 7.35
C LEU A 125 6.89 -1.59 8.11
N ASN A 126 6.21 -2.56 7.50
CA ASN A 126 5.22 -3.39 8.18
C ASN A 126 5.87 -4.27 9.27
N ARG A 127 7.15 -4.64 9.14
CA ARG A 127 7.88 -5.34 10.21
C ARG A 127 8.08 -4.45 11.44
N ILE A 128 8.23 -3.15 11.22
CA ILE A 128 8.42 -2.13 12.26
C ILE A 128 7.06 -1.78 12.90
N PHE A 129 6.10 -1.33 12.09
CA PHE A 129 4.84 -0.74 12.57
C PHE A 129 3.68 -1.73 12.71
N LYS A 130 3.76 -2.89 12.04
CA LYS A 130 2.76 -3.98 12.11
C LYS A 130 1.33 -3.52 11.78
N PHE A 131 1.18 -2.65 10.79
CA PHE A 131 -0.09 -2.03 10.40
C PHE A 131 -1.06 -2.97 9.64
N LEU A 132 -0.62 -4.17 9.23
CA LEU A 132 -1.50 -5.21 8.63
C LEU A 132 -1.81 -6.40 9.56
N ARG A 133 -1.78 -6.23 10.89
CA ARG A 133 -2.13 -7.29 11.85
C ARG A 133 -3.53 -7.87 11.65
#